data_AF-A0A7C6ADY0-F1
#
_entry.id   AF-A0A7C6ADY0-F1
#
_cell.length_a   1.000
_cell.length_b   1.000
_cell.length_c   1.000
_cell.angle_alpha   90.00
_cell.angle_beta   90.00
_cell.angle_gamma   90.00
#
_symmetry.space_group_name_H-M   'P 1'
#
loop_
_entity.id
_entity.type
_entity.pdbx_description
1 polymer ?
#
loop_
_entity_poly.entity_id
_entity_poly.type
_entity_poly.pdbx_seq_one_letter_code
_entity_poly.pdbx_strand_id
1 'polypeptide(L)'
;MNQLSSLSTNDFLEALTPQKIRIGIILQAGMGLGALFFFLIDVFIYFLQLSSPANVELLYVCNLLTLMVFFAFAIFVASAQFIYRFLFFSPKRLESALNNELRDRYGRLITATPAEKVIAHIRGAMLIRNALFEMPTFFGLAVLFTAASNGLLTLHPWLWINSLPFVIFIILLIRTFPTKDRLLDIFENYIKGVR
;
A
#
# COMPACT_ATOMS: atom_id res chain seq x y z
N MET A 1 24.01 17.17 4.70
CA MET A 1 24.65 16.00 4.05
C MET A 1 25.62 15.21 4.96
N ASN A 2 26.39 15.83 5.87
CA ASN A 2 27.40 15.11 6.69
C ASN A 2 26.86 13.97 7.58
N GLN A 3 25.61 14.01 8.03
CA GLN A 3 25.03 12.94 8.84
C GLN A 3 24.65 11.68 8.03
N LEU A 4 24.35 11.85 6.74
CA LEU A 4 24.02 10.73 5.85
C LEU A 4 25.26 9.95 5.45
N SER A 5 26.39 10.64 5.25
CA SER A 5 27.66 10.02 4.89
C SER A 5 28.27 9.23 6.05
N SER A 6 27.99 9.62 7.30
CA SER A 6 28.51 8.93 8.48
C SER A 6 27.72 7.67 8.88
N LEU A 7 26.51 7.46 8.36
CA LEU A 7 25.70 6.30 8.74
C LEU A 7 26.25 5.00 8.15
N SER A 8 26.70 4.08 8.99
CA SER A 8 27.16 2.76 8.54
C SER A 8 25.99 1.78 8.37
N THR A 9 26.19 0.71 7.60
CA THR A 9 25.23 -0.41 7.55
C THR A 9 25.03 -1.02 8.94
N ASN A 10 26.08 -1.08 9.75
CA ASN A 10 26.01 -1.66 11.09
C ASN A 10 25.11 -0.83 11.99
N ASP A 11 25.24 0.51 11.97
CA ASP A 11 24.35 1.40 12.74
C ASP A 11 22.88 1.19 12.35
N PHE A 12 22.62 0.99 11.05
CA PHE A 12 21.27 0.72 10.56
C PHE A 12 20.74 -0.64 11.02
N LEU A 13 21.56 -1.69 10.97
CA LEU A 13 21.21 -3.04 11.41
C LEU A 13 20.98 -3.13 12.92
N GLU A 14 21.78 -2.41 13.72
CA GLU A 14 21.61 -2.30 15.17
C GLU A 14 20.32 -1.56 15.53
N ALA A 15 19.96 -0.53 14.77
CA ALA A 15 18.72 0.21 14.96
C ALA A 15 17.46 -0.59 14.56
N LEU A 16 17.59 -1.62 13.72
CA LEU A 16 16.50 -2.51 13.27
C LEU A 16 16.12 -3.53 14.35
N THR A 17 15.39 -3.06 15.37
CA THR A 17 14.85 -3.92 16.41
C THR A 17 13.60 -4.68 15.94
N PRO A 18 13.35 -5.91 16.42
CA PRO A 18 12.14 -6.67 16.08
C PRO A 18 10.83 -5.92 16.35
N GLN A 19 10.81 -5.09 17.41
CA GLN A 19 9.64 -4.29 17.77
C GLN A 19 9.30 -3.26 16.66
N LYS A 20 10.31 -2.60 16.08
CA LYS A 20 10.10 -1.62 15.00
C LYS A 20 9.61 -2.29 13.72
N ILE A 21 10.12 -3.48 13.41
CA ILE A 21 9.67 -4.26 12.25
C ILE A 21 8.22 -4.74 12.44
N ARG A 22 7.88 -5.23 13.65
CA ARG A 22 6.55 -5.75 13.99
C ARG A 22 5.43 -4.74 13.72
N ILE A 23 5.63 -3.46 14.01
CA ILE A 23 4.60 -2.44 13.72
C ILE A 23 4.33 -2.35 12.21
N GLY A 24 5.37 -2.42 11.37
CA GLY A 24 5.20 -2.45 9.91
C GLY A 24 4.43 -3.70 9.45
N ILE A 25 4.77 -4.86 10.01
CA ILE A 25 4.07 -6.13 9.74
C ILE A 25 2.58 -6.01 10.08
N ILE A 26 2.24 -5.51 11.27
CA ILE A 26 0.85 -5.40 11.73
C ILE A 26 0.04 -4.49 10.81
N LEU A 27 0.59 -3.32 10.45
CA LEU A 27 -0.10 -2.38 9.55
C LEU A 27 -0.32 -2.98 8.16
N GLN A 28 0.71 -3.61 7.59
CA GLN A 28 0.64 -4.20 6.25
C GLN A 28 -0.29 -5.42 6.21
N ALA A 29 -0.27 -6.24 7.26
CA ALA A 29 -1.21 -7.35 7.42
C ALA A 29 -2.66 -6.85 7.58
N GLY A 30 -2.88 -5.78 8.35
CA GLY A 30 -4.19 -5.16 8.50
C GLY A 30 -4.78 -4.68 7.17
N MET A 31 -3.99 -3.99 6.36
CA MET A 31 -4.39 -3.57 5.01
C MET A 31 -4.75 -4.76 4.12
N GLY A 32 -3.91 -5.80 4.08
CA GLY A 32 -4.16 -7.00 3.29
C GLY A 32 -5.39 -7.79 3.74
N LEU A 33 -5.57 -7.94 5.06
CA LEU A 33 -6.73 -8.64 5.64
C LEU A 33 -8.03 -7.88 5.38
N GLY A 34 -8.03 -6.55 5.46
CA GLY A 34 -9.20 -5.73 5.15
C GLY A 34 -9.70 -5.96 3.73
N ALA A 35 -8.79 -5.88 2.74
CA ALA A 35 -9.13 -6.13 1.34
C ALA A 35 -9.55 -7.60 1.10
N LEU A 36 -8.89 -8.56 1.77
CA LEU A 36 -9.25 -9.97 1.68
C LEU A 36 -10.66 -10.26 2.21
N PHE A 37 -11.02 -9.71 3.38
CA PHE A 37 -12.36 -9.89 3.95
C PHE A 37 -13.44 -9.29 3.05
N PHE A 38 -13.19 -8.11 2.48
CA PHE A 38 -14.12 -7.51 1.52
C PHE A 38 -14.32 -8.43 0.30
N PHE A 39 -13.23 -8.93 -0.29
CA PHE A 39 -13.33 -9.87 -1.41
C PHE A 39 -14.08 -11.17 -1.04
N LEU A 40 -13.86 -11.71 0.16
CA LEU A 40 -14.60 -12.88 0.63
C LEU A 40 -16.11 -12.60 0.78
N ILE A 41 -16.49 -11.38 1.18
CA ILE A 41 -17.89 -10.96 1.21
C ILE A 41 -18.48 -10.95 -0.22
N ASP A 42 -17.75 -10.43 -1.21
CA ASP A 42 -18.20 -10.43 -2.61
C ASP A 42 -18.44 -11.85 -3.12
N VAL A 43 -17.51 -12.77 -2.84
CA VAL A 43 -17.61 -14.20 -3.17
C VAL A 43 -18.81 -14.84 -2.46
N PHE A 44 -18.99 -14.55 -1.17
CA PHE A 44 -20.12 -15.09 -0.40
C PHE A 44 -21.46 -14.60 -0.94
N ILE A 45 -21.59 -13.31 -1.26
CA ILE A 45 -22.80 -12.73 -1.86
C ILE A 45 -23.09 -13.33 -3.23
N TYR A 46 -22.07 -13.55 -4.05
CA TYR A 46 -22.23 -14.24 -5.33
C TYR A 46 -22.93 -15.61 -5.18
N PHE A 47 -22.57 -16.39 -4.16
CA PHE A 47 -23.20 -17.69 -3.89
C PHE A 47 -24.59 -17.58 -3.24
N LEU A 48 -24.91 -16.49 -2.55
CA LEU A 48 -26.21 -16.28 -1.92
C LEU A 48 -27.30 -15.77 -2.88
N GLN A 49 -26.95 -15.36 -4.10
CA GLN A 49 -27.88 -14.70 -5.02
C GLN A 49 -29.22 -15.44 -5.16
N LEU A 50 -30.28 -14.78 -4.68
CA LEU A 50 -31.66 -15.08 -5.04
C LEU A 50 -31.92 -14.40 -6.38
N SER A 51 -32.27 -15.19 -7.39
CA SER A 51 -32.44 -14.77 -8.78
C SER A 51 -33.25 -13.48 -8.89
N SER A 52 -32.55 -12.37 -9.10
CA SER A 52 -33.16 -11.06 -9.38
C SER A 52 -33.15 -10.83 -10.88
N PRO A 53 -34.24 -10.27 -11.46
CA PRO A 53 -34.29 -9.99 -12.89
C PRO A 53 -33.15 -9.03 -13.26
N ALA A 54 -32.46 -9.34 -14.37
CA ALA A 54 -31.32 -8.57 -14.83
C ALA A 54 -31.71 -7.10 -15.09
N ASN A 55 -31.03 -6.17 -14.42
CA ASN A 55 -31.19 -4.75 -14.66
C ASN A 55 -30.13 -4.26 -15.67
N VAL A 56 -30.58 -3.98 -16.90
CA VAL A 56 -29.70 -3.52 -18.00
C VAL A 56 -29.04 -2.17 -17.70
N GLU A 57 -29.73 -1.27 -17.01
CA GLU A 57 -29.16 0.04 -16.63
C GLU A 57 -28.01 -0.15 -15.63
N LEU A 58 -28.19 -1.05 -14.66
CA LEU A 58 -27.13 -1.35 -13.69
C LEU A 58 -25.91 -2.00 -14.34
N LEU A 59 -26.10 -2.83 -15.36
CA LEU A 59 -24.99 -3.37 -16.14
C LEU A 59 -24.18 -2.24 -16.80
N TYR A 60 -24.84 -1.27 -17.43
CA TYR A 60 -24.15 -0.12 -18.03
C TYR A 60 -23.34 0.66 -16.97
N VAL A 61 -23.91 0.89 -15.79
CA VAL A 61 -23.20 1.54 -14.67
C VAL A 61 -21.98 0.71 -14.24
N CYS A 62 -22.12 -0.60 -14.06
CA CYS A 62 -21.00 -1.47 -13.70
C CYS A 62 -19.90 -1.45 -14.76
N ASN A 63 -20.24 -1.40 -16.04
CA ASN A 63 -19.27 -1.33 -17.14
C ASN A 63 -18.49 0.00 -17.10
N LEU A 64 -19.20 1.12 -16.90
CA LEU A 64 -18.57 2.43 -16.78
C LEU A 64 -17.66 2.49 -15.56
N LEU A 65 -18.11 1.99 -14.41
CA LEU A 65 -17.31 1.93 -13.20
C LEU A 65 -16.10 1.01 -13.36
N THR A 66 -16.23 -0.10 -14.08
CA THR A 66 -15.10 -0.99 -14.40
C THR A 66 -14.02 -0.25 -15.17
N LEU A 67 -14.39 0.55 -16.18
CA LEU A 67 -13.42 1.40 -16.90
C LEU A 67 -12.75 2.42 -15.98
N MET A 68 -13.54 3.06 -15.10
CA MET A 68 -13.00 4.00 -14.10
C MET A 68 -12.05 3.33 -13.12
N VAL A 69 -12.32 2.09 -12.71
CA VAL A 69 -11.44 1.30 -11.82
C VAL A 69 -10.07 1.09 -12.47
N PHE A 70 -10.02 0.67 -13.75
CA PHE A 70 -8.73 0.47 -14.43
C PHE A 70 -7.98 1.77 -14.69
N PHE A 71 -8.70 2.84 -15.04
CA PHE A 71 -8.11 4.16 -15.21
C PHE A 71 -7.52 4.68 -13.89
N ALA A 72 -8.30 4.59 -12.80
CA ALA A 72 -7.84 4.93 -11.46
C ALA A 72 -6.64 4.08 -11.07
N PHE A 73 -6.70 2.76 -11.28
CA PHE A 73 -5.60 1.85 -10.97
C PHE A 73 -4.30 2.27 -11.68
N ALA A 74 -4.36 2.57 -12.97
CA ALA A 74 -3.19 3.04 -13.73
C ALA A 74 -2.61 4.35 -13.14
N ILE A 75 -3.48 5.33 -12.81
CA ILE A 75 -3.06 6.60 -12.19
C ILE A 75 -2.42 6.37 -10.82
N PHE A 76 -3.05 5.54 -9.97
CA PHE A 76 -2.56 5.27 -8.62
C PHE A 76 -1.26 4.48 -8.65
N VAL A 77 -1.09 3.52 -9.57
CA VAL A 77 0.18 2.81 -9.77
C VAL A 77 1.28 3.80 -10.18
N ALA A 78 1.02 4.65 -11.17
CA ALA A 78 1.99 5.64 -11.64
C ALA A 78 2.35 6.63 -10.52
N SER A 79 1.34 7.14 -9.80
CA SER A 79 1.51 8.08 -8.69
C SER A 79 2.27 7.44 -7.52
N ALA A 80 1.96 6.20 -7.17
CA ALA A 80 2.64 5.47 -6.09
C ALA A 80 4.12 5.25 -6.40
N GLN A 81 4.45 4.88 -7.65
CA GLN A 81 5.85 4.75 -8.09
C GLN A 81 6.56 6.10 -8.11
N PHE A 82 5.90 7.15 -8.60
CA PHE A 82 6.46 8.50 -8.65
C PHE A 82 6.73 9.04 -7.25
N ILE A 83 5.75 8.98 -6.36
CA ILE A 83 5.84 9.45 -4.97
C ILE A 83 6.90 8.66 -4.22
N TYR A 84 6.88 7.32 -4.32
CA TYR A 84 7.85 6.48 -3.62
C TYR A 84 9.28 6.79 -4.05
N ARG A 85 9.55 6.83 -5.36
CA ARG A 85 10.91 7.02 -5.88
C ARG A 85 11.40 8.46 -5.80
N PHE A 86 10.59 9.42 -6.25
CA PHE A 86 11.04 10.81 -6.42
C PHE A 86 10.73 11.69 -5.22
N LEU A 87 9.58 11.49 -4.56
CA LEU A 87 9.23 12.36 -3.42
C LEU A 87 9.95 11.90 -2.16
N PHE A 88 9.79 10.64 -1.77
CA PHE A 88 10.31 10.14 -0.49
C PHE A 88 11.83 10.04 -0.47
N PHE A 89 12.46 9.50 -1.51
CA PHE A 89 13.92 9.32 -1.55
C PHE A 89 14.66 10.50 -2.20
N SER A 90 14.03 11.68 -2.31
CA SER A 90 14.77 12.88 -2.71
C SER A 90 15.77 13.31 -1.63
N PRO A 91 16.98 13.79 -2.00
CA PRO A 91 18.00 14.21 -1.03
C PRO A 91 17.48 15.24 -0.03
N LYS A 92 16.68 16.20 -0.51
CA LYS A 92 16.08 17.26 0.32
C LYS A 92 15.12 16.72 1.38
N ARG A 93 14.28 15.73 1.01
CA ARG A 93 13.33 15.12 1.95
C ARG A 93 14.04 14.23 2.96
N LEU A 94 15.07 13.50 2.54
CA LEU A 94 15.86 12.66 3.44
C LEU A 94 16.64 13.51 4.44
N GLU A 95 17.24 14.62 3.99
CA GLU A 95 17.91 15.57 4.87
C GLU A 95 16.93 16.24 5.83
N SER A 96 15.75 16.65 5.36
CA SER A 96 14.70 17.15 6.24
C SER A 96 14.26 16.10 7.27
N ALA A 97 14.07 14.84 6.87
CA ALA A 97 13.69 13.76 7.78
C ALA A 97 14.73 13.52 8.89
N LEU A 98 16.02 13.71 8.58
CA LEU A 98 17.11 13.58 9.54
C LEU A 98 17.22 14.78 10.48
N ASN A 99 17.02 15.98 9.96
CA ASN A 99 17.13 17.21 10.73
C ASN A 99 15.89 17.49 11.59
N ASN A 100 14.73 16.97 11.21
CA ASN A 100 13.49 17.18 11.96
C ASN A 100 13.58 16.54 13.35
N GLU A 101 13.18 17.31 14.36
CA GLU A 101 12.99 16.83 15.72
C GLU A 101 11.79 15.87 15.74
N LEU A 102 11.99 14.66 16.25
CA LEU A 102 10.87 13.76 16.51
C LEU A 102 10.23 14.15 17.84
N ARG A 103 8.90 14.24 17.84
CA ARG A 103 8.10 14.51 19.04
C ARG A 103 7.18 13.35 19.31
N ASP A 104 7.00 13.03 20.59
CA ASP A 104 6.02 12.03 21.01
C ASP A 104 4.59 12.59 20.92
N ARG A 105 3.60 11.75 21.27
CA ARG A 105 2.18 12.14 21.30
C ARG A 105 1.86 13.28 22.26
N TYR A 106 2.78 13.62 23.16
CA TYR A 106 2.65 14.70 24.15
C TYR A 106 3.50 15.93 23.77
N GLY A 107 4.09 15.95 22.56
CA GLY A 107 4.91 17.04 22.07
C GLY A 107 6.34 17.07 22.63
N ARG A 108 6.77 16.04 23.38
CA ARG A 108 8.11 15.94 23.98
C ARG A 108 9.12 15.48 22.95
N LEU A 109 10.31 16.05 22.99
CA LEU A 109 11.42 15.68 22.10
C LEU A 109 11.86 14.24 22.37
N ILE A 110 11.90 13.43 21.31
CA ILE A 110 12.45 12.07 21.32
C ILE A 110 13.85 12.14 20.75
N THR A 111 14.84 11.72 21.54
CA THR A 111 16.19 11.49 21.05
C THR A 111 16.22 10.22 20.22
N ALA A 112 16.17 10.38 18.90
CA ALA A 112 16.30 9.29 17.94
C ALA A 112 17.61 9.39 17.20
N THR A 113 18.28 8.25 17.02
CA THR A 113 19.50 8.19 16.22
C THR A 113 19.18 8.45 14.74
N PRO A 114 20.16 8.91 13.93
CA PRO A 114 19.95 9.08 12.49
C PRO A 114 19.43 7.80 11.79
N ALA A 115 19.90 6.63 12.21
CA ALA A 115 19.42 5.34 11.70
C ALA A 115 17.92 5.14 11.96
N GLU A 116 17.44 5.49 13.16
CA GLU A 116 16.03 5.36 13.52
C GLU A 116 15.12 6.28 12.71
N LYS A 117 15.57 7.51 12.48
CA LYS A 117 14.85 8.47 11.61
C LYS A 117 14.74 7.95 10.19
N VAL A 118 15.82 7.36 9.66
CA VAL A 118 15.82 6.72 8.34
C VAL A 118 14.85 5.54 8.28
N ILE A 119 14.87 4.64 9.27
CA ILE A 119 13.93 3.51 9.34
C ILE A 119 12.48 4.01 9.36
N ALA A 120 12.19 5.05 10.17
CA ALA A 120 10.86 5.65 10.22
C ALA A 120 10.43 6.23 8.87
N HIS A 121 11.36 6.90 8.16
CA HIS A 121 11.13 7.46 6.83
C HIS A 121 10.84 6.39 5.78
N ILE A 122 11.63 5.31 5.74
CA ILE A 122 11.42 4.16 4.84
C ILE A 122 10.03 3.55 5.09
N ARG A 123 9.68 3.33 6.36
CA ARG A 123 8.38 2.77 6.75
C ARG A 123 7.22 3.68 6.34
N GLY A 124 7.35 4.98 6.57
CA GLY A 124 6.35 5.97 6.12
C GLY A 124 6.14 5.94 4.61
N ALA A 125 7.23 5.88 3.84
CA ALA A 125 7.18 5.77 2.39
C ALA A 125 6.47 4.48 1.93
N MET A 126 6.78 3.34 2.57
CA MET A 126 6.12 2.06 2.26
C MET A 126 4.62 2.09 2.58
N LEU A 127 4.22 2.66 3.74
CA LEU A 127 2.81 2.76 4.13
C LEU A 127 2.01 3.64 3.16
N ILE A 128 2.55 4.81 2.80
CA ILE A 128 1.89 5.73 1.87
C ILE A 128 1.78 5.10 0.48
N ARG A 129 2.82 4.41 0.02
CA ARG A 129 2.77 3.65 -1.22
C ARG A 129 1.67 2.58 -1.18
N ASN A 130 1.58 1.81 -0.10
CA ASN A 130 0.57 0.76 0.03
C ASN A 130 -0.86 1.33 0.09
N ALA A 131 -1.08 2.42 0.83
CA ALA A 131 -2.37 3.13 0.88
C ALA A 131 -2.82 3.65 -0.50
N LEU A 132 -1.89 4.07 -1.37
CA LEU A 132 -2.23 4.47 -2.74
C LEU A 132 -2.71 3.28 -3.60
N PHE A 133 -2.20 2.08 -3.39
CA PHE A 133 -2.69 0.87 -4.06
C PHE A 133 -4.01 0.34 -3.47
N GLU A 134 -4.26 0.63 -2.20
CA GLU A 134 -5.47 0.24 -1.49
C GLU A 134 -6.72 0.93 -2.08
N MET A 135 -6.62 2.21 -2.48
CA MET A 135 -7.74 2.96 -3.06
C MET A 135 -8.38 2.30 -4.30
N PRO A 136 -7.66 2.03 -5.40
CA PRO A 136 -8.24 1.37 -6.56
C PRO A 136 -8.63 -0.09 -6.27
N THR A 137 -8.04 -0.72 -5.26
CA THR A 137 -8.41 -2.06 -4.80
C THR A 137 -9.83 -2.06 -4.24
N PHE A 138 -10.11 -1.23 -3.24
CA PHE A 138 -11.46 -1.14 -2.69
C PHE A 138 -12.48 -0.60 -3.69
N PHE A 139 -12.06 0.26 -4.61
CA PHE A 139 -12.96 0.71 -5.67
C PHE A 139 -13.38 -0.47 -6.57
N GLY A 140 -12.44 -1.30 -7.02
CA GLY A 140 -12.75 -2.51 -7.78
C GLY A 140 -13.65 -3.49 -7.02
N LEU A 141 -13.34 -3.73 -5.73
CA LEU A 141 -14.17 -4.60 -4.89
C LEU A 141 -15.59 -4.02 -4.67
N ALA A 142 -15.75 -2.70 -4.53
CA ALA A 142 -17.08 -2.09 -4.43
C ALA A 142 -17.92 -2.25 -5.72
N VAL A 143 -17.29 -2.20 -6.90
CA VAL A 143 -17.95 -2.52 -8.18
C VAL A 143 -18.32 -3.99 -8.22
N LEU A 144 -17.41 -4.87 -7.81
CA LEU A 144 -17.64 -6.32 -7.75
C LEU A 144 -18.78 -6.68 -6.81
N PHE A 145 -18.83 -6.07 -5.62
CA PHE A 145 -19.93 -6.17 -4.66
C PHE A 145 -21.27 -5.76 -5.27
N THR A 146 -21.29 -4.64 -6.01
CA THR A 146 -22.51 -4.15 -6.67
C THR A 146 -22.99 -5.14 -7.73
N ALA A 147 -22.08 -5.69 -8.53
CA ALA A 147 -22.40 -6.73 -9.51
C ALA A 147 -22.85 -8.05 -8.85
N ALA A 148 -22.19 -8.44 -7.74
CA ALA A 148 -22.51 -9.65 -6.97
C ALA A 148 -23.84 -9.55 -6.24
N SER A 149 -24.22 -8.39 -5.72
CA SER A 149 -25.51 -8.22 -5.03
C SER A 149 -26.71 -8.21 -5.98
N ASN A 150 -26.50 -7.95 -7.27
CA ASN A 150 -27.58 -7.75 -8.25
C ASN A 150 -27.70 -8.86 -9.32
N GLY A 151 -27.12 -10.04 -9.11
CA GLY A 151 -27.23 -11.11 -10.11
C GLY A 151 -26.30 -10.97 -11.31
N LEU A 152 -25.51 -9.89 -11.42
CA LEU A 152 -24.82 -9.57 -12.68
C LEU A 152 -23.61 -10.47 -12.94
N LEU A 153 -22.94 -10.98 -11.91
CA LEU A 153 -21.75 -11.83 -12.08
C LEU A 153 -22.04 -13.21 -12.70
N THR A 154 -23.26 -13.74 -12.54
CA THR A 154 -23.65 -15.01 -13.16
C THR A 154 -23.93 -14.83 -14.65
N LEU A 155 -24.58 -13.72 -15.02
CA LEU A 155 -24.90 -13.37 -16.40
C LEU A 155 -23.69 -12.81 -17.17
N HIS A 156 -22.81 -12.09 -16.48
CA HIS A 156 -21.65 -11.41 -17.04
C HIS A 156 -20.38 -11.73 -16.24
N PRO A 157 -19.82 -12.95 -16.40
CA PRO A 157 -18.64 -13.39 -15.64
C PRO A 157 -17.40 -12.51 -15.82
N TRP A 158 -17.30 -11.76 -16.91
CA TRP A 158 -16.16 -10.88 -17.16
C TRP A 158 -16.04 -9.74 -16.12
N LEU A 159 -17.12 -9.38 -15.40
CA LEU A 159 -17.08 -8.39 -14.33
C LEU A 159 -16.19 -8.79 -13.15
N TRP A 160 -15.82 -10.07 -13.02
CA TRP A 160 -14.78 -10.54 -12.09
C TRP A 160 -13.42 -9.88 -12.32
N ILE A 161 -13.19 -9.28 -13.50
CA ILE A 161 -11.97 -8.52 -13.79
C ILE A 161 -11.75 -7.36 -12.79
N ASN A 162 -12.81 -6.85 -12.15
CA ASN A 162 -12.72 -5.84 -11.09
C ASN A 162 -11.98 -6.32 -9.83
N SER A 163 -11.74 -7.63 -9.69
CA SER A 163 -10.87 -8.20 -8.65
C SER A 163 -9.38 -8.10 -8.97
N LEU A 164 -8.99 -7.75 -10.21
CA LEU A 164 -7.59 -7.71 -10.62
C LEU A 164 -6.75 -6.71 -9.80
N PRO A 165 -7.21 -5.47 -9.51
CA PRO A 165 -6.50 -4.56 -8.60
C PRO A 165 -6.23 -5.19 -7.23
N PHE A 166 -7.20 -5.91 -6.66
CA PHE A 166 -7.03 -6.65 -5.40
C PHE A 166 -5.94 -7.71 -5.49
N VAL A 167 -5.96 -8.56 -6.53
CA VAL A 167 -4.93 -9.60 -6.73
C VAL A 167 -3.54 -8.97 -6.84
N ILE A 168 -3.40 -7.90 -7.63
CA ILE A 168 -2.12 -7.19 -7.78
C ILE A 168 -1.69 -6.59 -6.44
N PHE A 169 -2.61 -5.98 -5.69
CA PHE A 169 -2.33 -5.41 -4.37
C PHE A 169 -1.82 -6.47 -3.39
N ILE A 170 -2.46 -7.64 -3.29
CA ILE A 170 -1.98 -8.73 -2.43
C ILE A 170 -0.60 -9.21 -2.85
N ILE A 171 -0.34 -9.39 -4.14
CA ILE A 171 1.00 -9.77 -4.65
C ILE A 171 2.04 -8.70 -4.27
N LEU A 172 1.69 -7.42 -4.40
CA LEU A 172 2.57 -6.32 -4.00
C LEU A 172 2.84 -6.34 -2.50
N LEU A 173 1.82 -6.53 -1.65
CA LEU A 173 1.98 -6.62 -0.19
C LEU A 173 2.89 -7.78 0.21
N ILE A 174 2.78 -8.94 -0.43
CA ILE A 174 3.65 -10.10 -0.16
C ILE A 174 5.09 -9.78 -0.60
N ARG A 175 5.27 -9.19 -1.78
CA ARG A 175 6.61 -8.83 -2.31
C ARG A 175 7.28 -7.68 -1.56
N THR A 176 6.51 -6.80 -0.94
CA THR A 176 7.01 -5.66 -0.16
C THR A 176 6.88 -5.89 1.33
N PHE A 177 6.72 -7.15 1.76
CA PHE A 177 6.60 -7.47 3.18
C PHE A 177 7.81 -6.95 3.97
N PRO A 178 7.62 -6.32 5.13
CA PRO A 178 8.68 -5.59 5.81
C PRO A 178 9.53 -6.59 6.60
N THR A 179 10.53 -7.16 5.91
CA THR A 179 11.56 -8.00 6.53
C THR A 179 12.82 -7.17 6.81
N LYS A 180 13.70 -7.70 7.66
CA LYS A 180 14.99 -7.07 7.97
C LYS A 180 15.82 -6.87 6.69
N ASP A 181 15.93 -7.91 5.87
CA ASP A 181 16.68 -7.89 4.61
C ASP A 181 16.07 -6.90 3.63
N ARG A 182 14.73 -6.82 3.55
CA ARG A 182 14.07 -5.88 2.64
C ARG A 182 14.31 -4.43 3.02
N LEU A 183 14.32 -4.12 4.32
CA LEU A 183 14.62 -2.77 4.80
C LEU A 183 16.10 -2.42 4.56
N LEU A 184 17.00 -3.40 4.67
CA LEU A 184 18.41 -3.25 4.33
C LEU A 184 18.58 -2.97 2.82
N ASP A 185 17.93 -3.75 1.95
CA ASP A 185 17.98 -3.52 0.50
C ASP A 185 17.55 -2.10 0.13
N ILE A 186 16.50 -1.58 0.76
CA ILE A 186 16.01 -0.22 0.49
C ILE A 186 17.05 0.80 0.96
N PHE A 187 17.66 0.59 2.12
CA PHE A 187 18.72 1.47 2.64
C PHE A 187 19.92 1.51 1.69
N GLU A 188 20.39 0.36 1.20
CA GLU A 188 21.57 0.32 0.32
C GLU A 188 21.27 0.91 -1.06
N ASN A 189 20.13 0.58 -1.66
CA ASN A 189 19.81 1.02 -3.02
C ASN A 189 19.38 2.49 -3.11
N TYR A 190 18.64 3.01 -2.12
CA TYR A 190 18.04 4.34 -2.21
C TYR A 190 18.68 5.39 -1.32
N ILE A 191 19.47 5.01 -0.30
CA ILE A 191 20.04 5.97 0.65
C ILE A 191 21.55 6.06 0.50
N LYS A 192 22.25 4.93 0.40
CA LYS A 192 23.69 4.97 0.08
C LYS A 192 23.95 5.43 -1.35
N GLY A 193 23.12 5.02 -2.32
CA GLY A 193 23.25 5.44 -3.72
C GLY A 193 22.99 6.94 -3.98
N VAL A 194 22.51 7.68 -2.98
CA VAL A 194 22.28 9.14 -3.06
C VAL A 194 23.47 9.94 -2.52
N ARG A 195 24.50 9.26 -1.98
CA ARG A 195 25.80 9.87 -1.63
C ARG A 195 26.59 10.22 -2.88
#